data_AF-A0A2E8WDQ9-F1
#
_entry.id   AF-A0A2E8WDQ9-F1
#
_cell.length_a   1.000
_cell.length_b   1.000
_cell.length_c   1.000
_cell.angle_alpha   90.00
_cell.angle_beta   90.00
_cell.angle_gamma   90.00
#
_symmetry.space_group_name_H-M   'P 1'
#
loop_
_entity.id
_entity.type
_entity.pdbx_description
1 polymer ?
#
loop_
_entity_poly.entity_id
_entity_poly.type
_entity_poly.pdbx_seq_one_letter_code
_entity_poly.pdbx_strand_id
1 'polypeptide(L)' 'MMTPAPRKADDLTAQQKVAVLLIALGEDTASEIVRHLSDEKTERVAESIAKMRAVSAELIDEVLW' A
#
# COMPACT_ATOMS: atom_id res chain seq x y z
N MET A 1 7.21 -19.79 -3.40
CA MET A 1 6.14 -20.04 -2.42
C MET A 1 5.14 -18.90 -2.53
N MET A 2 3.84 -19.18 -2.62
CA MET A 2 2.81 -18.14 -2.61
C MET A 2 2.57 -17.75 -1.15
N THR A 3 3.05 -16.59 -0.73
CA THR A 3 2.69 -16.03 0.57
C THR A 3 1.19 -15.72 0.56
N PRO A 4 0.43 -16.15 1.57
CA PRO A 4 -0.98 -15.79 1.67
C PRO A 4 -1.12 -14.27 1.75
N ALA A 5 -2.18 -13.73 1.15
CA ALA A 5 -2.48 -12.31 1.27
C ALA A 5 -2.62 -11.93 2.76
N PRO A 6 -2.03 -10.80 3.19
CA PRO A 6 -2.13 -10.34 4.57
C PRO A 6 -3.59 -10.13 4.95
N ARG A 7 -3.95 -10.52 6.17
CA ARG A 7 -5.34 -10.46 6.65
C ARG A 7 -5.59 -9.38 7.70
N LYS A 8 -4.52 -8.84 8.29
CA LYS A 8 -4.54 -7.78 9.30
C LYS A 8 -3.42 -6.78 9.06
N ALA A 9 -3.57 -5.55 9.56
CA ALA A 9 -2.56 -4.51 9.43
C ALA A 9 -1.23 -4.90 10.10
N ASP A 10 -1.25 -5.70 11.17
CA ASP A 10 -0.03 -6.17 11.86
C ASP A 10 0.81 -7.12 11.01
N ASP A 11 0.21 -7.78 10.00
CA ASP A 11 0.92 -8.65 9.07
C ASP A 11 1.63 -7.83 7.96
N LEU A 12 1.38 -6.52 7.86
CA LEU A 12 1.93 -5.66 6.83
C LEU A 12 3.28 -5.06 7.24
N THR A 13 4.25 -5.18 6.34
CA THR A 13 5.46 -4.35 6.39
C THR A 13 5.09 -2.87 6.24
N ALA A 14 5.99 -1.97 6.65
CA ALA A 14 5.79 -0.53 6.51
C ALA A 14 5.50 -0.12 5.05
N GLN A 15 6.18 -0.73 4.07
CA GLN A 15 5.97 -0.45 2.65
C GLN A 15 4.59 -0.90 2.18
N GLN A 16 4.12 -2.03 2.70
CA GLN A 16 2.77 -2.51 2.42
C GLN A 16 1.70 -1.61 3.05
N LYS A 17 1.90 -1.13 4.29
CA LYS A 17 0.98 -0.15 4.89
C LYS A 17 0.87 1.12 4.05
N VAL A 18 2.00 1.63 3.53
CA VAL A 18 2.00 2.77 2.61
C VAL A 18 1.24 2.46 1.32
N ALA A 19 1.43 1.28 0.73
CA ALA A 19 0.68 0.87 -0.46
C ALA A 19 -0.84 0.81 -0.21
N VAL A 20 -1.28 0.22 0.92
CA VAL A 20 -2.69 0.19 1.32
C VAL A 20 -3.25 1.60 1.51
N LEU A 21 -2.51 2.49 2.19
CA LEU A 21 -2.88 3.88 2.36
C LEU A 21 -3.06 4.60 1.01
N LEU A 22 -2.12 4.45 0.09
CA LEU A 22 -2.19 5.10 -1.22
C LEU A 22 -3.36 4.57 -2.08
N ILE A 23 -3.66 3.28 -1.99
CA ILE A 23 -4.85 2.69 -2.62
C ILE A 23 -6.12 3.31 -2.04
N ALA A 24 -6.21 3.45 -0.71
CA ALA A 24 -7.37 4.02 -0.03
C ALA A 24 -7.59 5.51 -0.38
N LEU A 25 -6.51 6.26 -0.61
CA LEU A 25 -6.56 7.67 -0.99
C LEU A 25 -6.96 7.93 -2.45
N GLY A 26 -6.92 6.88 -3.29
CA GLY A 26 -7.20 6.97 -4.73
C GLY A 26 -6.08 7.63 -5.54
N GLU A 27 -6.18 7.49 -6.86
CA GLU A 27 -5.13 7.88 -7.82
C GLU A 27 -4.74 9.36 -7.73
N ASP A 28 -5.72 10.26 -7.69
CA ASP A 28 -5.48 11.71 -7.67
C ASP A 28 -4.60 12.11 -6.47
N THR A 29 -5.05 11.74 -5.26
CA THR A 29 -4.34 12.06 -4.01
C THR A 29 -3.01 11.33 -3.92
N ALA A 30 -2.96 10.05 -4.31
CA ALA A 30 -1.72 9.27 -4.27
C ALA A 30 -0.65 9.87 -5.19
N SER A 31 -1.05 10.39 -6.37
CA SER A 31 -0.13 11.02 -7.32
C SER A 31 0.55 12.27 -6.77
N GLU A 32 -0.16 13.06 -5.95
CA GLU A 32 0.39 14.24 -5.27
C GLU A 32 1.45 13.82 -4.24
N ILE A 33 1.17 12.76 -3.46
CA ILE A 33 2.09 12.26 -2.43
C ILE A 33 3.36 11.68 -3.08
N VAL A 34 3.19 10.84 -4.10
CA VAL A 34 4.30 10.16 -4.78
C VAL A 34 5.26 11.16 -5.44
N ARG A 35 4.77 12.30 -5.93
CA ARG A 35 5.60 13.38 -6.47
C ARG A 35 6.60 13.98 -5.48
N HIS A 36 6.41 13.78 -4.18
CA HIS A 36 7.32 14.23 -3.14
C HIS A 36 8.31 13.15 -2.68
N LEU A 37 8.22 11.93 -3.23
CA LEU A 37 9.12 10.83 -2.92
C LEU A 37 10.34 10.84 -3.84
N SER A 38 11.46 10.28 -3.36
CA SER A 38 12.61 9.98 -4.21
C SER A 38 12.29 8.81 -5.14
N ASP A 39 12.99 8.72 -6.27
CA ASP A 39 12.80 7.65 -7.26
C ASP A 39 12.83 6.24 -6.64
N GLU A 40 13.80 5.98 -5.76
CA GLU A 40 13.91 4.70 -5.03
C GLU A 40 12.65 4.40 -4.19
N LYS A 41 12.09 5.41 -3.52
CA LYS A 41 10.89 5.25 -2.68
C LYS A 41 9.66 5.03 -3.55
N THR A 42 9.55 5.77 -4.66
CA THR A 42 8.49 5.62 -5.64
C THR A 42 8.47 4.21 -6.23
N GLU A 43 9.62 3.69 -6.65
CA GLU A 43 9.74 2.33 -7.19
C GLU A 43 9.33 1.27 -6.17
N ARG A 44 9.79 1.40 -4.92
CA ARG A 44 9.46 0.48 -3.82
C ARG A 44 7.97 0.47 -3.46
N VAL A 45 7.31 1.63 -3.54
CA VAL A 45 5.87 1.77 -3.34
C VAL A 45 5.10 1.14 -4.51
N ALA A 46 5.49 1.45 -5.74
CA ALA A 46 4.87 0.89 -6.94
C ALA A 46 4.99 -0.65 -6.98
N GLU A 47 6.16 -1.19 -6.61
CA GLU A 47 6.36 -2.63 -6.50
C GLU A 47 5.46 -3.26 -5.42
N SER A 48 5.28 -2.59 -4.28
CA SER A 48 4.37 -3.06 -3.23
C SER A 48 2.93 -3.07 -3.70
N ILE A 49 2.47 -2.01 -4.36
CA ILE A 49 1.11 -1.92 -4.94
C ILE A 49 0.91 -3.05 -5.96
N ALA A 50 1.87 -3.27 -6.87
CA ALA A 50 1.76 -4.33 -7.88
C ALA A 50 1.71 -5.74 -7.29
N LYS A 51 2.36 -5.98 -6.14
CA LYS A 51 2.30 -7.26 -5.42
C LYS A 51 0.99 -7.45 -4.66
N MET A 52 0.27 -6.37 -4.35
CA MET A 52 -1.05 -6.43 -3.73
C MET A 52 -2.12 -6.67 -4.79
N ARG A 53 -2.54 -7.92 -4.95
CA ARG A 53 -3.59 -8.28 -5.92
C ARG A 53 -5.00 -7.84 -5.51
N ALA A 54 -5.27 -7.83 -4.21
CA ALA A 54 -6.55 -7.42 -3.64
C ALA A 54 -6.31 -6.96 -2.21
N VAL A 55 -6.90 -5.82 -1.85
CA VAL A 55 -6.89 -5.26 -0.49
C VAL A 55 -8.35 -5.22 -0.05
N SER A 56 -8.68 -5.86 1.08
CA SER A 56 -10.05 -5.85 1.59
C SER A 56 -10.37 -4.51 2.26
N ALA A 57 -11.65 -4.17 2.36
CA ALA A 57 -12.09 -2.95 3.03
C ALA A 57 -11.68 -2.94 4.52
N GLU A 58 -11.73 -4.11 5.18
CA GLU A 58 -11.30 -4.27 6.57
C GLU A 58 -9.82 -3.96 6.75
N LEU A 59 -8.96 -4.38 5.81
CA LEU A 59 -7.53 -4.10 5.87
C LEU A 59 -7.24 -2.61 5.64
N ILE A 60 -8.06 -1.93 4.81
CA ILE A 60 -7.98 -0.48 4.63
C ILE A 60 -8.36 0.21 5.94
N ASP A 61 -9.48 -0.18 6.55
CA ASP A 61 -9.93 0.41 7.81
C ASP A 61 -8.89 0.24 8.93
N GLU A 62 -8.28 -0.95 9.08
CA GLU A 62 -7.22 -1.19 10.07
C GLU A 62 -5.94 -0.38 9.82
N VAL A 63 -5.69 0.09 8.59
CA VAL A 63 -4.53 0.94 8.29
C VAL A 63 -4.84 2.42 8.55
N LEU A 64 -6.11 2.82 8.43
CA LEU A 64 -6.53 4.21 8.60
C LEU A 64 -6.85 4.60 10.04
N TRP A 65 -7.18 3.64 10.91
CA TRP A 65 -7.65 3.86 12.27
C TRP A 65 -6.83 3.11 13.31
#